data_AF-A0A9R1L4M8-F1
#
_entry.id   AF-A0A9R1L4M8-F1
#
_cell.length_a   1.000
_cell.length_b   1.000
_cell.length_c   1.000
_cell.angle_alpha   90.00
_cell.angle_beta   90.00
_cell.angle_gamma   90.00
#
_symmetry.space_group_name_H-M   'P 1'
#
loop_
_entity.id
_entity.type
_entity.pdbx_description
1 polymer ?
#
loop_
_entity_poly.entity_id
_entity_poly.type
_entity_poly.pdbx_seq_one_letter_code
_entity_poly.pdbx_strand_id
1 'polypeptide(L)'
;MTPRPSLRRRPSSPASAPPLDDDDLLSEILLRLPPQPSSLPRASVVCKRWRGLVSDPGFLSRFRIHRRRHPPLLGCFVKNSDELYFEPTLELPNRVPRGRFSLQNLPSDSFLLLGCRHGLVLIFEWRKFQILVWDPANGAQQSIASPRGFHMVETLIHLQGAVLRAAADDQHFQVCLAGLERGSQRNYARVIACAYSSETGSWGNLVSTAFPSVPYLHVDPTIVFMAKPGVLVGDFLYWALTGNFVRIIEFDLKRQSLAVIGIPVDMDSWRDHEYSVMRADDGGLGFLFLSDFSAQLWKRKTDCDGAAPWVLGRTIELGKLLSLNLHSERAPLRILGYAEENNVVFLSTVHGVFMIQLDPLQSNNVVFLSTVLGVSPLYYPFESLYSSW
;
A
#
# COMPACT_ATOMS: atom_id res chain seq x y z
N MET A 1 13.49 81.51 -22.73
CA MET A 1 13.64 80.03 -22.62
C MET A 1 13.43 79.64 -21.17
N THR A 2 12.35 78.94 -20.85
CA THR A 2 12.30 77.77 -19.95
C THR A 2 10.85 77.25 -19.95
N PRO A 3 10.57 76.03 -20.44
CA PRO A 3 9.22 75.48 -20.50
C PRO A 3 8.79 74.90 -19.13
N ARG A 4 7.49 74.97 -18.83
CA ARG A 4 6.88 74.25 -17.69
C ARG A 4 6.99 72.73 -17.92
N PRO A 5 7.34 71.93 -16.90
CA PRO A 5 7.44 70.49 -17.05
C PRO A 5 6.02 69.88 -17.16
N SER A 6 5.81 69.10 -18.22
CA SER A 6 4.66 68.23 -18.34
C SER A 6 4.78 67.08 -17.34
N LEU A 7 3.79 66.94 -16.46
CA LEU A 7 3.67 65.80 -15.57
C LEU A 7 3.44 64.54 -16.41
N ARG A 8 4.51 63.76 -16.64
CA ARG A 8 4.44 62.40 -17.17
C ARG A 8 3.59 61.56 -16.21
N ARG A 9 2.38 61.21 -16.65
CA ARG A 9 1.56 60.16 -16.03
C ARG A 9 2.38 58.87 -16.10
N ARG A 10 2.82 58.34 -14.96
CA ARG A 10 3.39 56.99 -14.88
C ARG A 10 2.38 56.00 -15.47
N PRO A 11 2.80 54.99 -16.26
CA PRO A 11 1.93 53.88 -16.57
C PRO A 11 1.50 53.25 -15.24
N SER A 12 0.20 53.22 -14.99
CA SER A 12 -0.36 52.38 -13.94
C SER A 12 0.04 50.94 -14.24
N SER A 13 0.69 50.26 -13.30
CA SER A 13 0.84 48.80 -13.35
C SER A 13 -0.52 48.18 -13.67
N PRO A 14 -0.59 47.13 -14.52
CA PRO A 14 -1.84 46.44 -14.76
C PRO A 14 -2.39 45.98 -13.41
N ALA A 15 -3.65 46.29 -13.12
CA ALA A 15 -4.32 45.72 -11.98
C ALA A 15 -4.25 44.20 -12.12
N SER A 16 -3.68 43.51 -11.13
CA SER A 16 -3.72 42.06 -11.04
C SER A 16 -5.16 41.62 -11.25
N ALA A 17 -5.40 40.75 -12.21
CA ALA A 17 -6.70 40.10 -12.33
C ALA A 17 -7.05 39.46 -10.98
N PRO A 18 -8.33 39.42 -10.59
CA PRO A 18 -8.75 38.64 -9.43
C PRO A 18 -8.14 37.24 -9.49
N PRO A 19 -7.76 36.61 -8.37
CA PRO A 19 -7.06 35.31 -8.40
C PRO A 19 -7.87 34.16 -9.05
N LEU A 20 -9.19 34.35 -9.23
CA LEU A 20 -10.06 33.42 -9.96
C LEU A 20 -10.11 33.69 -11.48
N ASP A 21 -9.59 34.84 -11.90
CA ASP A 21 -9.50 35.26 -13.29
C ASP A 21 -8.14 34.94 -13.92
N ASP A 22 -7.18 34.43 -13.14
CA ASP A 22 -5.88 33.91 -13.55
C ASP A 22 -5.90 32.37 -13.49
N ASP A 23 -5.62 31.71 -14.62
CA ASP A 23 -5.66 30.24 -14.71
C ASP A 23 -4.57 29.56 -13.89
N ASP A 24 -3.42 30.20 -13.71
CA ASP A 24 -2.33 29.66 -12.89
C ASP A 24 -2.72 29.68 -11.41
N LEU A 25 -3.27 30.81 -10.93
CA LEU A 25 -3.74 30.94 -9.55
C LEU A 25 -4.95 30.05 -9.27
N LEU A 26 -5.89 29.96 -10.21
CA LEU A 26 -7.05 29.08 -10.09
C LEU A 26 -6.62 27.60 -10.04
N SER A 27 -5.67 27.20 -10.90
CA SER A 27 -5.08 25.87 -10.85
C SER A 27 -4.47 25.57 -9.47
N GLU A 28 -3.67 26.49 -8.91
CA GLU A 28 -3.08 26.33 -7.58
C GLU A 28 -4.13 26.20 -6.45
N ILE A 29 -5.27 26.90 -6.57
CA ILE A 29 -6.39 26.76 -5.64
C ILE A 29 -7.03 25.37 -5.78
N LEU A 30 -7.28 24.91 -7.00
CA LEU A 30 -7.91 23.62 -7.26
C LEU A 30 -7.02 22.43 -6.85
N LEU A 31 -5.69 22.57 -6.95
CA LEU A 31 -4.73 21.59 -6.43
C LEU A 31 -4.87 21.38 -4.92
N ARG A 32 -5.35 22.40 -4.20
CA ARG A 32 -5.57 22.36 -2.75
C ARG A 32 -6.93 21.83 -2.32
N LEU A 33 -7.78 21.40 -3.25
CA LEU A 33 -9.02 20.71 -2.90
C LEU A 33 -8.75 19.39 -2.18
N PRO A 34 -9.63 18.94 -1.26
CA PRO A 34 -9.53 17.62 -0.66
C PRO A 34 -9.49 16.54 -1.74
N PRO A 35 -8.68 15.48 -1.58
CA PRO A 35 -8.50 14.43 -2.59
C PRO A 35 -9.68 13.45 -2.69
N GLN A 36 -10.89 13.89 -2.38
CA GLN A 36 -12.08 13.04 -2.36
C GLN A 36 -12.63 12.81 -3.78
N PRO A 37 -13.25 11.65 -4.06
CA PRO A 37 -13.86 11.36 -5.36
C PRO A 37 -14.84 12.41 -5.87
N SER A 38 -15.53 13.13 -4.98
CA SER A 38 -16.50 14.17 -5.39
C SER A 38 -15.90 15.57 -5.58
N SER A 39 -14.65 15.83 -5.16
CA SER A 39 -14.11 17.20 -5.11
C SER A 39 -13.95 17.85 -6.48
N LEU A 40 -13.24 17.19 -7.40
CA LEU A 40 -13.03 17.73 -8.76
C LEU A 40 -14.31 17.67 -9.64
N PRO A 41 -15.22 16.66 -9.55
CA PRO A 41 -16.54 16.73 -10.19
C PRO A 41 -17.34 17.96 -9.76
N ARG A 42 -17.30 18.29 -8.46
CA ARG A 42 -17.98 19.46 -7.94
C ARG A 42 -17.34 20.75 -8.45
N ALA A 43 -16.01 20.79 -8.58
CA ALA A 43 -15.32 21.91 -9.21
C ALA A 43 -15.69 22.05 -10.71
N SER A 44 -15.82 20.93 -11.43
CA SER A 44 -16.09 20.93 -12.89
C SER A 44 -17.48 21.45 -13.27
N VAL A 45 -18.42 21.49 -12.31
CA VAL A 45 -19.78 22.01 -12.53
C VAL A 45 -19.93 23.49 -12.19
N VAL A 46 -18.92 24.13 -11.60
CA VAL A 46 -18.97 25.57 -11.25
C VAL A 46 -19.10 26.43 -12.50
N CYS A 47 -18.20 26.25 -13.47
CA CYS A 47 -18.28 26.92 -14.77
C CYS A 47 -17.45 26.19 -15.84
N LYS A 48 -17.60 26.57 -17.12
CA LYS A 48 -16.85 25.99 -18.25
C LYS A 48 -15.33 26.09 -18.07
N ARG A 49 -14.85 27.18 -17.46
CA ARG A 49 -13.43 27.43 -17.21
C ARG A 49 -12.86 26.44 -16.19
N TRP A 50 -13.53 26.27 -15.06
CA TRP A 50 -13.14 25.29 -14.04
C TRP A 50 -13.17 23.87 -14.61
N ARG A 51 -14.20 23.53 -15.40
CA ARG A 51 -14.27 22.26 -16.12
C ARG A 51 -13.06 22.04 -17.02
N GLY A 52 -12.70 23.04 -17.82
CA GLY A 52 -11.54 22.97 -18.71
C GLY A 52 -10.25 22.67 -17.95
N LEU A 53 -10.02 23.36 -16.82
CA LEU A 53 -8.85 23.15 -15.98
C LEU A 53 -8.82 21.76 -15.33
N VAL A 54 -9.92 21.32 -14.70
CA VAL A 54 -9.91 20.02 -13.99
C VAL A 54 -9.95 18.81 -14.92
N SER A 55 -10.31 19.01 -16.20
CA SER A 55 -10.22 17.99 -17.24
C SER A 55 -8.88 17.99 -17.98
N ASP A 56 -8.02 18.99 -17.76
CA ASP A 56 -6.70 19.06 -18.38
C ASP A 56 -5.79 17.93 -17.86
N PRO A 57 -5.16 17.13 -18.74
CA PRO A 57 -4.27 16.05 -18.33
C PRO A 57 -3.08 16.53 -17.49
N GLY A 58 -2.54 17.72 -17.78
CA GLY A 58 -1.44 18.32 -17.04
C GLY A 58 -1.85 18.71 -15.62
N PHE A 59 -3.03 19.32 -15.46
CA PHE A 59 -3.63 19.58 -14.15
C PHE A 59 -3.85 18.29 -13.36
N LEU A 60 -4.44 17.25 -13.98
CA LEU A 60 -4.72 15.98 -13.30
C LEU A 60 -3.42 15.28 -12.84
N SER A 61 -2.38 15.29 -13.67
CA SER A 61 -1.06 14.75 -13.30
C SER A 61 -0.47 15.53 -12.11
N ARG A 62 -0.50 16.88 -12.15
CA ARG A 62 -0.07 17.73 -11.01
C ARG A 62 -0.89 17.47 -9.76
N PHE A 63 -2.22 17.33 -9.87
CA PHE A 63 -3.11 17.00 -8.75
C PHE A 63 -2.73 15.66 -8.14
N ARG A 64 -2.46 14.65 -8.99
CA ARG A 64 -2.04 13.32 -8.55
C ARG A 64 -0.72 13.33 -7.81
N ILE A 65 0.28 14.03 -8.34
CA ILE A 65 1.59 14.18 -7.71
C ILE A 65 1.45 14.93 -6.38
N HIS A 66 0.73 16.06 -6.37
CA HIS A 66 0.52 16.88 -5.17
C HIS A 66 -0.21 16.14 -4.05
N ARG A 67 -1.17 15.27 -4.39
CA ARG A 67 -2.01 14.53 -3.43
C ARG A 67 -1.58 13.09 -3.19
N ARG A 68 -0.48 12.62 -3.79
CA ARG A 68 -0.02 11.24 -3.64
C ARG A 68 0.26 10.83 -2.21
N ARG A 69 0.78 11.75 -1.37
CA ARG A 69 1.16 11.44 0.01
C ARG A 69 -0.02 11.20 0.96
N HIS A 70 -1.23 11.60 0.57
CA HIS A 70 -2.44 11.39 1.36
C HIS A 70 -3.63 11.06 0.44
N PRO A 71 -3.58 9.94 -0.30
CA PRO A 71 -4.71 9.53 -1.12
C PRO A 71 -5.83 9.02 -0.20
N PRO A 72 -7.11 9.22 -0.55
CA PRO A 72 -8.19 8.62 0.21
C PRO A 72 -8.13 7.10 0.09
N LEU A 73 -8.45 6.41 1.18
CA LEU A 73 -8.74 4.99 1.17
C LEU A 73 -10.13 4.79 0.55
N LEU A 74 -10.18 4.43 -0.73
CA LEU A 74 -11.43 4.29 -1.48
C LEU A 74 -12.20 3.01 -1.11
N GLY A 75 -11.45 1.96 -0.77
CA GLY A 75 -11.96 0.65 -0.45
C GLY A 75 -10.85 -0.38 -0.40
N CYS A 76 -11.22 -1.65 -0.40
CA CYS A 76 -10.30 -2.78 -0.45
C CYS A 76 -10.66 -3.72 -1.58
N PHE A 77 -9.65 -4.23 -2.27
CA PHE A 77 -9.83 -5.44 -3.06
C PHE A 77 -9.82 -6.64 -2.13
N VAL A 78 -10.83 -7.50 -2.25
CA VAL A 78 -11.02 -8.67 -1.40
C VAL A 78 -11.19 -9.87 -2.31
N LYS A 79 -10.37 -10.90 -2.09
CA LYS A 79 -10.41 -12.15 -2.85
C LYS A 79 -10.99 -13.26 -1.98
N ASN A 80 -12.14 -13.79 -2.38
CA ASN A 80 -12.73 -15.01 -1.83
C ASN A 80 -12.39 -16.22 -2.72
N SER A 81 -12.90 -17.41 -2.38
CA SER A 81 -12.78 -18.62 -3.19
C SER A 81 -13.22 -18.38 -4.64
N ASP A 82 -14.31 -17.65 -4.84
CA ASP A 82 -15.01 -17.62 -6.14
C ASP A 82 -14.82 -16.33 -6.93
N GLU A 83 -14.48 -15.22 -6.25
CA GLU A 83 -14.42 -13.90 -6.89
C GLU A 83 -13.44 -12.93 -6.22
N LEU A 84 -12.99 -11.96 -7.02
CA LEU A 84 -12.34 -10.73 -6.57
C LEU A 84 -13.36 -9.60 -6.68
N TYR A 85 -13.68 -8.98 -5.56
CA TYR A 85 -14.60 -7.85 -5.51
C TYR A 85 -13.97 -6.67 -4.78
N PHE A 86 -14.60 -5.50 -4.96
CA PHE A 86 -14.19 -4.26 -4.31
C PHE A 86 -15.15 -3.91 -3.19
N GLU A 87 -14.63 -3.76 -1.97
CA GLU A 87 -15.37 -3.37 -0.78
C GLU A 87 -15.10 -1.89 -0.47
N PRO A 88 -16.06 -0.98 -0.69
CA PRO A 88 -15.86 0.44 -0.46
C PRO A 88 -15.81 0.77 1.03
N THR A 89 -14.91 1.66 1.40
CA THR A 89 -14.74 2.15 2.78
C THR A 89 -15.35 3.54 3.00
N LEU A 90 -15.60 4.29 1.91
CA LEU A 90 -16.15 5.64 1.98
C LEU A 90 -17.68 5.65 2.00
N GLU A 91 -18.23 6.64 2.71
CA GLU A 91 -19.66 6.95 2.71
C GLU A 91 -20.06 7.82 1.51
N LEU A 92 -21.38 7.90 1.25
CA LEU A 92 -21.92 8.84 0.28
C LEU A 92 -21.58 10.28 0.71
N PRO A 93 -21.23 11.18 -0.23
CA PRO A 93 -21.26 11.04 -1.68
C PRO A 93 -19.95 10.50 -2.31
N ASN A 94 -18.96 10.16 -1.50
CA ASN A 94 -17.62 9.77 -1.95
C ASN A 94 -17.44 8.26 -2.16
N ARG A 95 -18.46 7.46 -1.84
CA ARG A 95 -18.48 6.01 -2.05
C ARG A 95 -18.26 5.66 -3.52
N VAL A 96 -17.23 4.87 -3.79
CA VAL A 96 -17.04 4.23 -5.10
C VAL A 96 -17.91 2.97 -5.15
N PRO A 97 -18.77 2.77 -6.18
CA PRO A 97 -19.61 1.57 -6.26
C PRO A 97 -18.79 0.27 -6.32
N ARG A 98 -19.26 -0.81 -5.68
CA ARG A 98 -18.60 -2.14 -5.69
C ARG A 98 -18.28 -2.63 -7.11
N GLY A 99 -19.25 -2.50 -8.01
CA GLY A 99 -19.09 -2.94 -9.41
C GLY A 99 -18.20 -2.04 -10.27
N ARG A 100 -17.64 -0.95 -9.73
CA ARG A 100 -16.82 0.00 -10.51
C ARG A 100 -15.49 -0.60 -10.91
N PHE A 101 -14.89 -1.40 -10.03
CA PHE A 101 -13.61 -2.06 -10.26
C PHE A 101 -13.84 -3.56 -10.37
N SER A 102 -14.31 -4.00 -11.54
CA SER A 102 -14.49 -5.41 -11.85
C SER A 102 -13.45 -5.85 -12.87
N LEU A 103 -12.61 -6.80 -12.47
CA LEU A 103 -11.77 -7.57 -13.40
C LEU A 103 -12.65 -8.64 -14.04
N GLN A 104 -13.37 -8.27 -15.09
CA GLN A 104 -14.00 -9.25 -15.95
C GLN A 104 -12.88 -10.10 -16.59
N ASN A 105 -13.03 -11.43 -16.57
CA ASN A 105 -12.23 -12.42 -17.32
C ASN A 105 -11.02 -13.10 -16.64
N LEU A 106 -10.80 -12.94 -15.33
CA LEU A 106 -9.81 -13.79 -14.61
C LEU A 106 -10.53 -14.80 -13.71
N PRO A 107 -10.50 -16.11 -14.03
CA PRO A 107 -11.00 -17.15 -13.13
C PRO A 107 -10.32 -17.05 -11.76
N SER A 108 -11.07 -17.13 -10.66
CA SER A 108 -10.56 -16.90 -9.30
C SER A 108 -9.29 -17.71 -8.97
N ASP A 109 -9.22 -18.97 -9.41
CA ASP A 109 -8.09 -19.86 -9.12
C ASP A 109 -6.84 -19.58 -9.96
N SER A 110 -6.93 -18.70 -10.96
CA SER A 110 -5.87 -18.48 -11.93
C SER A 110 -4.91 -17.35 -11.58
N PHE A 111 -5.13 -16.63 -10.47
CA PHE A 111 -4.28 -15.50 -10.09
C PHE A 111 -4.05 -15.34 -8.58
N LEU A 112 -2.97 -14.64 -8.22
CA LEU A 112 -2.64 -14.20 -6.87
C LEU A 112 -2.59 -12.67 -6.86
N LEU A 113 -3.35 -12.04 -5.95
CA LEU A 113 -3.25 -10.60 -5.73
C LEU A 113 -2.03 -10.33 -4.82
N LEU A 114 -1.08 -9.54 -5.29
CA LEU A 114 0.18 -9.28 -4.58
C LEU A 114 0.12 -8.01 -3.73
N GLY A 115 -0.64 -7.00 -4.15
CA GLY A 115 -0.72 -5.73 -3.45
C GLY A 115 -1.42 -4.64 -4.24
N CYS A 116 -1.76 -3.56 -3.54
CA CYS A 116 -2.28 -2.32 -4.11
C CYS A 116 -1.44 -1.15 -3.59
N ARG A 117 -1.02 -0.23 -4.46
CA ARG A 117 -0.25 0.96 -4.06
C ARG A 117 -0.24 2.00 -5.18
N HIS A 118 -0.26 3.29 -4.80
CA HIS A 118 -0.24 4.43 -5.73
C HIS A 118 -1.32 4.34 -6.83
N GLY A 119 -2.51 3.83 -6.49
CA GLY A 119 -3.62 3.61 -7.42
C GLY A 119 -3.44 2.46 -8.41
N LEU A 120 -2.41 1.62 -8.25
CA LEU A 120 -2.17 0.44 -9.06
C LEU A 120 -2.47 -0.83 -8.27
N VAL A 121 -2.91 -1.86 -8.99
CA VAL A 121 -3.18 -3.20 -8.48
C VAL A 121 -2.20 -4.17 -9.14
N LEU A 122 -1.49 -4.96 -8.34
CA LEU A 122 -0.50 -5.91 -8.81
C LEU A 122 -1.02 -7.34 -8.68
N ILE A 123 -1.11 -8.04 -9.80
CA ILE A 123 -1.66 -9.39 -9.88
C ILE A 123 -0.62 -10.31 -10.53
N PHE A 124 -0.50 -11.52 -10.02
CA PHE A 124 0.25 -12.58 -10.67
C PHE A 124 -0.71 -13.61 -11.27
N GLU A 125 -0.63 -13.84 -12.58
CA GLU A 125 -1.47 -14.81 -13.29
C GLU A 125 -0.74 -16.14 -13.45
N TRP A 126 -1.19 -17.17 -12.72
CA TRP A 126 -0.55 -18.50 -12.65
C TRP A 126 -0.52 -19.21 -14.01
N ARG A 127 -1.55 -19.03 -14.85
CA ARG A 127 -1.64 -19.73 -16.14
C ARG A 127 -0.66 -19.23 -17.19
N LYS A 128 -0.38 -17.93 -17.17
CA LYS A 128 0.53 -17.28 -18.12
C LYS A 128 1.93 -17.07 -17.55
N PHE A 129 2.11 -17.27 -16.23
CA PHE A 129 3.32 -16.88 -15.50
C PHE A 129 3.70 -15.43 -15.76
N GLN A 130 2.69 -14.56 -15.76
CA GLN A 130 2.82 -13.14 -16.05
C GLN A 130 2.39 -12.31 -14.86
N ILE A 131 2.97 -11.11 -14.77
CA ILE A 131 2.58 -10.10 -13.80
C ILE A 131 1.73 -9.08 -14.51
N LEU A 132 0.53 -8.87 -14.00
CA LEU A 132 -0.40 -7.87 -14.48
C LEU A 132 -0.36 -6.66 -13.54
N VAL A 133 -0.04 -5.51 -14.11
CA VAL A 133 -0.24 -4.20 -13.46
C VAL A 133 -1.53 -3.62 -14.01
N TRP A 134 -2.49 -3.39 -13.12
CA TRP A 134 -3.79 -2.84 -13.47
C TRP A 134 -3.97 -1.47 -12.81
N ASP A 135 -4.42 -0.48 -13.58
CA ASP A 135 -4.90 0.81 -13.10
C ASP A 135 -6.44 0.82 -13.15
N PRO A 136 -7.14 0.64 -12.01
CA PRO A 136 -8.58 0.62 -11.99
C PRO A 136 -9.24 1.95 -12.34
N ALA A 137 -8.54 3.08 -12.23
CA ALA A 137 -9.13 4.40 -12.45
C ALA A 137 -9.38 4.70 -13.93
N ASN A 138 -8.52 4.20 -14.82
CA ASN A 138 -8.64 4.35 -16.27
C ASN A 138 -8.83 3.02 -17.01
N GLY A 139 -8.76 1.88 -16.30
CA GLY A 139 -8.89 0.54 -16.89
C GLY A 139 -7.64 0.04 -17.61
N ALA A 140 -6.53 0.78 -17.57
CA ALA A 140 -5.30 0.39 -18.25
C ALA A 140 -4.68 -0.86 -17.60
N GLN A 141 -4.21 -1.76 -18.45
CA GLN A 141 -3.60 -3.03 -18.03
C GLN A 141 -2.30 -3.23 -18.79
N GLN A 142 -1.25 -3.60 -18.06
CA GLN A 142 0.03 -3.95 -18.64
C GLN A 142 0.47 -5.32 -18.12
N SER A 143 0.67 -6.26 -19.05
CA SER A 143 1.24 -7.56 -18.75
C SER A 143 2.76 -7.53 -18.90
N ILE A 144 3.45 -8.10 -17.91
CA ILE A 144 4.91 -8.15 -17.81
C ILE A 144 5.31 -9.61 -17.70
N ALA A 145 6.23 -10.05 -18.56
CA ALA A 145 6.80 -11.39 -18.46
C ALA A 145 7.58 -11.56 -17.15
N SER A 146 7.62 -12.77 -16.62
CA SER A 146 8.40 -13.10 -15.43
C SER A 146 9.90 -12.76 -15.58
N PRO A 147 10.58 -12.36 -14.50
CA PRO A 147 12.03 -12.13 -14.54
C PRO A 147 12.78 -13.42 -14.88
N ARG A 148 13.88 -13.28 -15.64
CA ARG A 148 14.78 -14.41 -15.92
C ARG A 148 15.41 -14.92 -14.62
N GLY A 149 15.46 -16.23 -14.43
CA GLY A 149 15.98 -16.87 -13.22
C GLY A 149 15.00 -16.95 -12.04
N PHE A 150 13.80 -16.38 -12.17
CA PHE A 150 12.68 -16.67 -11.27
C PHE A 150 12.00 -17.97 -11.72
N HIS A 151 12.43 -19.11 -11.19
CA HIS A 151 11.86 -20.42 -11.50
C HIS A 151 10.55 -20.64 -10.72
N MET A 152 9.47 -19.99 -11.19
CA MET A 152 8.19 -19.90 -10.50
C MET A 152 7.46 -21.24 -10.24
N VAL A 153 7.86 -22.32 -10.91
CA VAL A 153 7.14 -23.61 -10.87
C VAL A 153 7.90 -24.70 -10.10
N GLU A 154 9.23 -24.67 -10.12
CA GLU A 154 10.06 -25.79 -9.64
C GLU A 154 10.61 -25.56 -8.23
N THR A 155 11.03 -24.33 -7.93
CA THR A 155 11.83 -24.03 -6.74
C THR A 155 11.21 -22.96 -5.84
N LEU A 156 10.25 -22.18 -6.34
CA LEU A 156 9.65 -21.08 -5.61
C LEU A 156 8.65 -21.58 -4.57
N ILE A 157 8.96 -21.37 -3.29
CA ILE A 157 8.11 -21.72 -2.16
C ILE A 157 7.10 -20.61 -1.87
N HIS A 158 7.48 -19.36 -2.15
CA HIS A 158 6.65 -18.20 -1.83
C HIS A 158 6.91 -17.05 -2.80
N LEU A 159 5.85 -16.34 -3.21
CA LEU A 159 5.92 -15.15 -4.04
C LEU A 159 5.25 -13.97 -3.33
N GLN A 160 5.96 -12.85 -3.32
CA GLN A 160 5.46 -11.54 -2.92
C GLN A 160 5.80 -10.53 -4.00
N GLY A 161 5.04 -9.44 -4.00
CA GLY A 161 5.39 -8.30 -4.83
C GLY A 161 4.79 -7.02 -4.33
N ALA A 162 5.27 -5.93 -4.92
CA ALA A 162 4.72 -4.60 -4.76
C ALA A 162 4.89 -3.83 -6.06
N VAL A 163 3.97 -2.91 -6.31
CA VAL A 163 4.04 -1.96 -7.43
C VAL A 163 4.14 -0.56 -6.86
N LEU A 164 4.88 0.34 -7.49
CA LEU A 164 4.93 1.74 -7.08
C LEU A 164 5.14 2.64 -8.29
N ARG A 165 4.42 3.75 -8.37
CA ARG A 165 4.74 4.85 -9.29
C ARG A 165 5.98 5.64 -8.84
N ALA A 166 6.75 6.17 -9.77
CA ALA A 166 7.88 7.06 -9.48
C ALA A 166 7.39 8.37 -8.83
N ALA A 167 8.16 8.97 -7.91
CA ALA A 167 7.67 10.11 -7.11
C ALA A 167 7.32 11.36 -7.93
N ALA A 168 8.09 11.61 -9.00
CA ALA A 168 7.94 12.79 -9.86
C ALA A 168 7.04 12.57 -11.08
N ASP A 169 6.50 11.36 -11.25
CA ASP A 169 5.79 10.98 -12.47
C ASP A 169 4.59 10.07 -12.17
N ASP A 170 3.49 10.29 -12.87
CA ASP A 170 2.28 9.47 -12.77
C ASP A 170 2.19 8.41 -13.86
N GLN A 171 3.09 8.38 -14.86
CA GLN A 171 3.08 7.40 -15.95
C GLN A 171 3.93 6.17 -15.63
N HIS A 172 5.17 6.37 -15.22
CA HIS A 172 6.11 5.31 -14.93
C HIS A 172 5.87 4.68 -13.56
N PHE A 173 5.95 3.36 -13.56
CA PHE A 173 5.92 2.51 -12.38
C PHE A 173 7.09 1.52 -12.35
N GLN A 174 7.34 1.01 -11.16
CA GLN A 174 8.24 -0.09 -10.88
C GLN A 174 7.45 -1.23 -10.25
N VAL A 175 7.87 -2.46 -10.56
CA VAL A 175 7.35 -3.67 -9.91
C VAL A 175 8.50 -4.37 -9.21
N CYS A 176 8.35 -4.67 -7.94
CA CYS A 176 9.31 -5.44 -7.18
C CYS A 176 8.70 -6.80 -6.88
N LEU A 177 9.44 -7.86 -7.18
CA LEU A 177 9.11 -9.22 -6.75
C LEU A 177 10.13 -9.69 -5.74
N ALA A 178 9.65 -10.35 -4.69
CA ALA A 178 10.46 -11.07 -3.74
C ALA A 178 9.92 -12.48 -3.61
N GLY A 179 10.81 -13.47 -3.60
CA GLY A 179 10.43 -14.86 -3.48
C GLY A 179 11.36 -15.63 -2.58
N LEU A 180 10.84 -16.67 -1.95
CA LEU A 180 11.66 -17.65 -1.26
C LEU A 180 11.87 -18.84 -2.19
N GLU A 181 13.13 -19.14 -2.48
CA GLU A 181 13.52 -20.23 -3.38
C GLU A 181 14.18 -21.36 -2.59
N ARG A 182 13.79 -22.61 -2.89
CA ARG A 182 14.48 -23.81 -2.40
C ARG A 182 15.85 -23.92 -3.07
N GLY A 183 16.90 -24.01 -2.25
CA GLY A 183 18.27 -24.22 -2.72
C GLY A 183 18.49 -25.64 -3.23
N SER A 184 19.60 -25.83 -3.96
CA SER A 184 20.01 -27.12 -4.52
C SER A 184 20.46 -28.15 -3.47
N GLN A 185 20.90 -27.68 -2.29
CA GLN A 185 21.24 -28.53 -1.15
C GLN A 185 20.04 -28.68 -0.20
N ARG A 186 19.83 -29.88 0.35
CA ARG A 186 18.77 -30.13 1.36
C ARG A 186 18.91 -29.12 2.52
N ASN A 187 17.79 -28.50 2.91
CA ASN A 187 17.66 -27.53 4.01
C ASN A 187 18.23 -26.13 3.78
N TYR A 188 18.65 -25.78 2.57
CA TYR A 188 19.01 -24.40 2.23
C TYR A 188 17.86 -23.73 1.47
N ALA A 189 17.39 -22.59 1.95
CA ALA A 189 16.51 -21.70 1.20
C ALA A 189 17.22 -20.36 1.01
N ARG A 190 16.90 -19.65 -0.05
CA ARG A 190 17.40 -18.28 -0.28
C ARG A 190 16.24 -17.37 -0.59
N VAL A 191 16.35 -16.12 -0.17
CA VAL A 191 15.43 -15.06 -0.60
C VAL A 191 16.00 -14.47 -1.87
N ILE A 192 15.18 -14.40 -2.92
CA ILE A 192 15.50 -13.78 -4.20
C ILE A 192 14.59 -12.59 -4.43
N ALA A 193 15.08 -11.56 -5.10
CA ALA A 193 14.26 -10.43 -5.50
C ALA A 193 14.74 -9.82 -6.79
N CYS A 194 13.82 -9.18 -7.50
CA CYS A 194 14.09 -8.48 -8.74
C CYS A 194 13.10 -7.31 -8.89
N ALA A 195 13.55 -6.23 -9.53
CA ALA A 195 12.73 -5.06 -9.81
C ALA A 195 12.63 -4.82 -11.32
N TYR A 196 11.43 -4.57 -11.81
CA TYR A 196 11.12 -4.14 -13.17
C TYR A 196 10.93 -2.62 -13.20
N SER A 197 11.45 -1.97 -14.23
CA SER A 197 11.15 -0.57 -14.53
C SER A 197 10.33 -0.48 -15.82
N SER A 198 9.18 0.20 -15.76
CA SER A 198 8.37 0.50 -16.94
C SER A 198 9.04 1.51 -17.88
N GLU A 199 9.97 2.32 -17.38
CA GLU A 199 10.73 3.29 -18.17
C GLU A 199 11.71 2.59 -19.12
N THR A 200 12.44 1.60 -18.61
CA THR A 200 13.38 0.80 -19.42
C THR A 200 12.71 -0.40 -20.09
N GLY A 201 11.50 -0.77 -19.66
CA GLY A 201 10.78 -1.95 -20.12
C GLY A 201 11.45 -3.27 -19.73
N SER A 202 12.32 -3.28 -18.71
CA SER A 202 13.16 -4.42 -18.38
C SER A 202 13.24 -4.72 -16.88
N TRP A 203 13.49 -5.99 -16.56
CA TRP A 203 13.91 -6.40 -15.23
C TRP A 203 15.37 -6.03 -14.99
N GLY A 204 15.66 -5.63 -13.76
CA GLY A 204 17.02 -5.48 -13.24
C GLY A 204 17.67 -6.83 -12.94
N ASN A 205 18.79 -6.78 -12.23
CA ASN A 205 19.51 -7.99 -11.85
C ASN A 205 18.74 -8.76 -10.77
N LEU A 206 18.82 -10.08 -10.83
CA LEU A 206 18.34 -10.94 -9.74
C LEU A 206 19.32 -10.84 -8.58
N VAL A 207 18.82 -10.42 -7.41
CA VAL A 207 19.60 -10.42 -6.19
C VAL A 207 19.11 -11.50 -5.25
N SER A 208 20.03 -12.01 -4.43
CA SER A 208 19.71 -13.08 -3.49
C SER A 208 20.48 -12.93 -2.19
N THR A 209 19.86 -13.35 -1.10
CA THR A 209 20.52 -13.48 0.19
C THR A 209 20.19 -14.83 0.83
N ALA A 210 21.13 -15.34 1.63
CA ALA A 210 20.94 -16.57 2.36
C ALA A 210 19.76 -16.41 3.32
N PHE A 211 18.83 -17.37 3.31
CA PHE A 211 17.87 -17.44 4.38
C PHE A 211 18.55 -18.11 5.58
N PRO A 212 18.57 -17.49 6.78
CA PRO A 212 19.27 -18.07 7.91
C PRO A 212 18.70 -19.46 8.21
N SER A 213 19.54 -20.49 8.12
CA SER A 213 19.20 -21.86 8.49
C SER A 213 18.90 -21.89 9.98
N VAL A 214 17.68 -22.24 10.38
CA VAL A 214 17.34 -22.41 11.80
C VAL A 214 17.81 -23.81 12.23
N PRO A 215 18.82 -23.91 13.13
CA PRO A 215 19.52 -25.17 13.41
C PRO A 215 18.64 -26.31 13.95
N TYR A 216 17.48 -25.99 14.52
CA TYR A 216 16.61 -26.95 15.20
C TYR A 216 15.54 -27.60 14.30
N LEU A 217 15.45 -27.20 13.04
CA LEU A 217 14.45 -27.73 12.11
C LEU A 217 15.12 -28.68 11.11
N HIS A 218 15.31 -29.95 11.52
CA HIS A 218 15.49 -31.07 10.59
C HIS A 218 14.17 -31.45 9.86
N VAL A 219 13.33 -30.45 9.60
CA VAL A 219 12.00 -30.59 9.03
C VAL A 219 11.95 -29.68 7.81
N ASP A 220 11.47 -30.20 6.68
CA ASP A 220 11.19 -29.38 5.50
C ASP A 220 10.40 -28.13 5.93
N PRO A 221 10.79 -26.92 5.49
CA PRO A 221 10.09 -25.70 5.87
C PRO A 221 8.64 -25.80 5.43
N THR A 222 7.75 -26.04 6.39
CA THR A 222 6.30 -26.01 6.17
C THR A 222 5.90 -24.55 6.26
N ILE A 223 5.94 -23.87 5.12
CA ILE A 223 5.56 -22.47 4.99
C ILE A 223 4.06 -22.44 4.75
N VAL A 224 3.33 -21.86 5.70
CA VAL A 224 1.88 -21.64 5.58
C VAL A 224 1.68 -20.27 4.96
N PHE A 225 1.05 -20.24 3.79
CA PHE A 225 0.74 -19.01 3.05
C PHE A 225 -0.28 -18.17 3.81
N MET A 226 0.16 -17.05 4.39
CA MET A 226 -0.71 -15.93 4.78
C MET A 226 0.06 -14.62 4.65
N ALA A 227 0.65 -14.38 3.48
CA ALA A 227 1.52 -13.23 3.33
C ALA A 227 0.73 -11.99 2.93
N LYS A 228 0.72 -11.05 3.87
CA LYS A 228 0.16 -9.71 3.74
C LYS A 228 1.01 -8.89 2.76
N PRO A 229 0.41 -7.91 2.05
CA PRO A 229 1.15 -7.04 1.14
C PRO A 229 2.35 -6.38 1.82
N GLY A 230 3.40 -6.13 1.04
CA GLY A 230 4.58 -5.44 1.54
C GLY A 230 4.33 -3.96 1.83
N VAL A 231 5.08 -3.43 2.80
CA VAL A 231 5.03 -2.03 3.24
C VAL A 231 6.26 -1.29 2.73
N LEU A 232 6.08 -0.07 2.22
CA LEU A 232 7.18 0.80 1.80
C LEU A 232 7.52 1.77 2.93
N VAL A 233 8.77 1.81 3.34
CA VAL A 233 9.30 2.76 4.30
C VAL A 233 10.53 3.42 3.67
N GLY A 234 10.44 4.71 3.38
CA GLY A 234 11.47 5.41 2.60
C GLY A 234 11.68 4.74 1.24
N ASP A 235 12.91 4.32 0.96
CA ASP A 235 13.30 3.64 -0.29
C ASP A 235 13.36 2.11 -0.15
N PHE A 236 12.74 1.54 0.88
CA PHE A 236 12.83 0.12 1.20
C PHE A 236 11.44 -0.52 1.25
N LEU A 237 11.30 -1.69 0.62
CA LEU A 237 10.11 -2.53 0.74
C LEU A 237 10.34 -3.63 1.76
N TYR A 238 9.31 -3.88 2.57
CA TYR A 238 9.35 -4.87 3.64
C TYR A 238 8.19 -5.85 3.53
N TRP A 239 8.51 -7.15 3.62
CA TRP A 239 7.51 -8.22 3.69
C TRP A 239 7.77 -9.10 4.90
N ALA A 240 6.72 -9.43 5.65
CA ALA A 240 6.81 -10.49 6.64
C ALA A 240 6.83 -11.86 5.94
N LEU A 241 7.81 -12.67 6.27
CA LEU A 241 7.88 -14.07 5.87
C LEU A 241 7.46 -14.94 7.06
N THR A 242 6.43 -15.76 6.86
CA THR A 242 5.77 -16.57 7.88
C THR A 242 5.93 -18.05 7.58
N GLY A 243 6.29 -18.85 8.58
CA GLY A 243 6.41 -20.30 8.49
C GLY A 243 6.72 -20.91 9.86
N ASN A 244 7.70 -21.80 9.93
CA ASN A 244 8.22 -22.29 11.22
C ASN A 244 8.93 -21.22 12.06
N PHE A 245 9.21 -20.06 11.47
CA PHE A 245 9.74 -18.88 12.13
C PHE A 245 9.32 -17.63 11.32
N VAL A 246 9.50 -16.47 11.94
CA VAL A 246 9.10 -15.19 11.34
C VAL A 246 10.32 -14.31 11.13
N ARG A 247 10.45 -13.76 9.92
CA ARG A 247 11.47 -12.78 9.55
C ARG A 247 10.86 -11.70 8.68
N ILE A 248 11.53 -10.57 8.59
CA ILE A 248 11.17 -9.50 7.66
C ILE A 248 12.20 -9.49 6.53
N ILE A 249 11.74 -9.58 5.29
CA ILE A 249 12.55 -9.34 4.10
C ILE A 249 12.59 -7.83 3.91
N GLU A 250 13.79 -7.27 3.78
CA GLU A 250 14.04 -5.89 3.39
C GLU A 250 14.64 -5.87 1.98
N PHE A 251 14.04 -5.09 1.10
CA PHE A 251 14.53 -4.87 -0.25
C PHE A 251 14.80 -3.38 -0.48
N ASP A 252 16.08 -3.04 -0.69
CA ASP A 252 16.52 -1.69 -1.03
C ASP A 252 16.25 -1.41 -2.51
N LEU A 253 15.35 -0.47 -2.80
CA LEU A 253 14.97 -0.12 -4.16
C LEU A 253 16.09 0.56 -4.95
N LYS A 254 16.98 1.30 -4.27
CA LYS A 254 18.05 2.08 -4.90
C LYS A 254 19.28 1.21 -5.17
N ARG A 255 19.69 0.43 -4.18
CA ARG A 255 20.87 -0.45 -4.28
C ARG A 255 20.52 -1.80 -4.89
N GLN A 256 19.23 -2.13 -5.00
CA GLN A 256 18.75 -3.46 -5.38
C GLN A 256 19.39 -4.55 -4.53
N SER A 257 19.38 -4.40 -3.21
CA SER A 257 19.96 -5.35 -2.27
C SER A 257 18.91 -5.94 -1.33
N LEU A 258 19.15 -7.17 -0.88
CA LEU A 258 18.28 -7.88 0.05
C LEU A 258 18.94 -8.06 1.41
N ALA A 259 18.15 -7.85 2.45
CA ALA A 259 18.48 -8.23 3.83
C ALA A 259 17.33 -9.00 4.48
N VAL A 260 17.65 -9.76 5.51
CA VAL A 260 16.68 -10.48 6.34
C VAL A 260 16.84 -10.00 7.77
N ILE A 261 15.76 -9.50 8.35
CA ILE A 261 15.73 -8.85 9.66
C ILE A 261 14.94 -9.71 10.64
N GLY A 262 15.38 -9.73 11.90
CA GLY A 262 14.64 -10.34 13.01
C GLY A 262 13.47 -9.47 13.47
N ILE A 263 12.42 -10.09 13.97
CA ILE A 263 11.26 -9.38 14.53
C ILE A 263 11.50 -8.99 16.01
N PRO A 264 10.73 -8.04 16.58
CA PRO A 264 10.90 -7.61 17.98
C PRO A 264 10.65 -8.67 19.05
N VAL A 265 9.92 -9.74 18.73
CA VAL A 265 9.38 -10.68 19.71
C VAL A 265 9.97 -12.05 19.47
N ASP A 266 10.66 -12.60 20.47
CA ASP A 266 11.02 -14.01 20.52
C ASP A 266 9.79 -14.80 20.95
N MET A 267 9.37 -15.77 20.14
CA MET A 267 8.10 -16.46 20.37
C MET A 267 8.28 -17.97 20.36
N ASP A 268 7.66 -18.62 21.33
CA ASP A 268 7.65 -20.08 21.41
C ASP A 268 6.55 -20.70 20.52
N SER A 269 5.44 -19.96 20.26
CA SER A 269 4.27 -20.44 19.49
C SER A 269 3.72 -19.42 18.48
N TRP A 270 4.44 -19.20 17.38
CA TRP A 270 4.10 -18.24 16.31
C TRP A 270 2.76 -18.49 15.59
N ARG A 271 2.20 -19.70 15.69
CA ARG A 271 0.99 -20.11 14.92
C ARG A 271 -0.30 -19.46 15.42
N ASP A 272 -0.29 -18.99 16.67
CA ASP A 272 -1.49 -18.48 17.33
C ASP A 272 -1.55 -16.95 17.37
N HIS A 273 -0.58 -16.26 16.77
CA HIS A 273 -0.44 -14.81 16.88
C HIS A 273 -0.44 -14.14 15.51
N GLU A 274 -1.04 -12.96 15.45
CA GLU A 274 -1.23 -12.21 14.21
C GLU A 274 -0.36 -10.96 14.23
N TYR A 275 0.35 -10.73 13.13
CA TYR A 275 1.27 -9.61 13.00
C TYR A 275 1.31 -9.08 11.57
N SER A 276 1.86 -7.88 11.42
CA SER A 276 2.10 -7.24 10.13
C SER A 276 3.29 -6.30 10.23
N VAL A 277 4.02 -6.12 9.14
CA VAL A 277 4.88 -4.94 9.00
C VAL A 277 3.97 -3.71 8.87
N MET A 278 4.40 -2.57 9.39
CA MET A 278 3.70 -1.29 9.30
C MET A 278 4.68 -0.12 9.20
N ARG A 279 4.20 1.09 8.92
CA ARG A 279 4.99 2.32 9.12
C ARG A 279 4.90 2.74 10.59
N ALA A 280 6.02 3.06 11.20
CA ALA A 280 6.03 3.64 12.54
C ALA A 280 5.68 5.14 12.48
N ASP A 281 5.26 5.71 13.62
CA ASP A 281 4.85 7.12 13.73
C ASP A 281 5.96 8.12 13.39
N ASP A 282 7.23 7.71 13.50
CA ASP A 282 8.39 8.50 13.09
C ASP A 282 8.76 8.34 11.61
N GLY A 283 7.91 7.66 10.83
CA GLY A 283 8.13 7.35 9.42
C GLY A 283 9.12 6.21 9.18
N GLY A 284 9.61 5.55 10.24
CA GLY A 284 10.50 4.40 10.18
C GLY A 284 9.78 3.07 10.03
N LEU A 285 10.56 1.98 10.11
CA LEU A 285 10.02 0.61 10.05
C LEU A 285 9.29 0.29 11.36
N GLY A 286 8.04 -0.13 11.23
CA GLY A 286 7.21 -0.58 12.35
C GLY A 286 6.81 -2.05 12.23
N PHE A 287 6.40 -2.61 13.36
CA PHE A 287 5.87 -3.97 13.44
C PHE A 287 4.64 -3.97 14.34
N LEU A 288 3.50 -4.37 13.76
CA LEU A 288 2.25 -4.55 14.47
C LEU A 288 2.16 -5.99 14.94
N PHE A 289 1.95 -6.18 16.23
CA PHE A 289 1.80 -7.48 16.85
C PHE A 289 0.52 -7.53 17.68
N LEU A 290 -0.34 -8.49 17.41
CA LEU A 290 -1.55 -8.75 18.19
C LEU A 290 -1.26 -9.82 19.22
N SER A 291 -1.48 -9.46 20.48
CA SER A 291 -1.44 -10.37 21.63
C SER A 291 -2.77 -10.27 22.35
N ASP A 292 -3.48 -11.39 22.44
CA ASP A 292 -4.81 -11.46 23.05
C ASP A 292 -5.79 -10.45 22.42
N PHE A 293 -6.12 -9.37 23.15
CA PHE A 293 -6.96 -8.26 22.71
C PHE A 293 -6.25 -6.92 22.77
N SER A 294 -4.93 -6.93 22.55
CA SER A 294 -4.09 -5.74 22.49
C SER A 294 -3.28 -5.72 21.20
N ALA A 295 -3.16 -4.54 20.59
CA ALA A 295 -2.26 -4.28 19.49
C ALA A 295 -1.00 -3.59 20.02
N GLN A 296 0.15 -4.22 19.88
CA GLN A 296 1.46 -3.65 20.20
C GLN A 296 2.11 -3.12 18.92
N LEU A 297 2.46 -1.84 18.93
CA LEU A 297 3.10 -1.14 17.84
C LEU A 297 4.57 -0.94 18.21
N TRP A 298 5.43 -1.73 17.57
CA TRP A 298 6.87 -1.67 17.73
C TRP A 298 7.47 -0.83 16.62
N LYS A 299 8.59 -0.17 16.92
CA LYS A 299 9.36 0.59 15.93
C LYS A 299 10.83 0.23 15.99
N ARG A 300 11.47 0.18 14.84
CA ARG A 300 12.89 -0.10 14.73
C ARG A 300 13.66 1.22 14.73
N LYS A 301 14.53 1.41 15.72
CA LYS A 301 15.42 2.57 15.74
C LYS A 301 16.61 2.28 14.84
N THR A 302 17.00 3.27 14.04
CA THR A 302 18.29 3.26 13.35
C THR A 302 19.26 4.05 14.22
N ASP A 303 20.00 3.36 15.09
CA ASP A 303 21.01 4.02 15.91
C ASP A 303 22.30 4.22 15.09
N CYS A 304 23.08 5.24 15.46
CA CYS A 304 24.33 5.59 14.78
C CYS A 304 25.39 4.48 14.86
N ASP A 305 25.26 3.58 15.83
CA ASP A 305 26.20 2.49 16.12
C ASP A 305 25.91 1.21 15.31
N GLY A 306 24.99 1.27 14.35
CA GLY A 306 24.65 0.15 13.45
C GLY A 306 23.80 -0.95 14.09
N ALA A 307 23.61 -0.93 15.41
CA ALA A 307 22.55 -1.70 16.05
C ALA A 307 21.20 -1.04 15.73
N ALA A 308 20.26 -1.82 15.20
CA ALA A 308 18.92 -1.33 14.87
C ALA A 308 17.87 -2.05 15.75
N PRO A 309 17.83 -1.76 17.07
CA PRO A 309 16.97 -2.46 18.00
C PRO A 309 15.51 -2.09 17.79
N TRP A 310 14.64 -3.03 18.13
CA TRP A 310 13.22 -2.77 18.22
C TRP A 310 12.86 -2.20 19.59
N VAL A 311 11.95 -1.22 19.59
CA VAL A 311 11.42 -0.58 20.80
C VAL A 311 9.91 -0.59 20.72
N LEU A 312 9.25 -1.01 21.80
CA LEU A 312 7.79 -0.89 21.91
C LEU A 312 7.43 0.59 21.97
N GLY A 313 6.69 1.06 20.98
CA GLY A 313 6.25 2.45 20.91
C GLY A 313 4.94 2.66 21.66
N ARG A 314 3.93 1.85 21.35
CA ARG A 314 2.57 2.01 21.88
C ARG A 314 1.84 0.68 21.99
N THR A 315 0.94 0.58 22.95
CA THR A 315 -0.05 -0.50 23.03
C THR A 315 -1.46 0.09 22.96
N ILE A 316 -2.31 -0.51 22.15
CA ILE A 316 -3.72 -0.18 22.01
C ILE A 316 -4.53 -1.34 22.59
N GLU A 317 -5.33 -1.05 23.61
CA GLU A 317 -6.24 -2.04 24.21
C GLU A 317 -7.49 -2.20 23.34
N LEU A 318 -7.44 -3.13 22.38
CA LEU A 318 -8.52 -3.37 21.41
C LEU A 318 -9.83 -3.79 22.09
N GLY A 319 -9.76 -4.53 23.20
CA GLY A 319 -10.96 -4.90 23.97
C GLY A 319 -11.76 -3.70 24.46
N LYS A 320 -11.08 -2.68 25.00
CA LYS A 320 -11.75 -1.43 25.42
C LYS A 320 -12.18 -0.60 24.21
N LEU A 321 -11.30 -0.49 23.21
CA LEU A 321 -11.53 0.34 22.03
C LEU A 321 -12.77 -0.13 21.24
N LEU A 322 -12.94 -1.44 21.08
CA LEU A 322 -14.08 -2.01 20.37
C LEU A 322 -15.35 -2.09 21.24
N SER A 323 -15.25 -1.85 22.55
CA SER A 323 -16.36 -2.02 23.51
C SER A 323 -17.06 -3.38 23.41
N LEU A 324 -16.30 -4.41 23.03
CA LEU A 324 -16.78 -5.77 22.85
C LEU A 324 -16.40 -6.59 24.10
N ASN A 325 -17.30 -7.45 24.57
CA ASN A 325 -17.02 -8.44 25.63
C ASN A 325 -16.12 -9.58 25.08
N LEU A 326 -14.95 -9.23 24.55
CA LEU A 326 -14.03 -10.17 23.94
C LEU A 326 -13.44 -11.16 24.96
N HIS A 327 -13.53 -10.86 26.26
CA HIS A 327 -12.95 -11.69 27.33
C HIS A 327 -13.61 -13.08 27.48
N SER A 328 -14.83 -13.28 26.96
CA SER A 328 -15.52 -14.58 27.02
C SER A 328 -15.33 -15.44 25.76
N GLU A 329 -14.71 -14.93 24.70
CA GLU A 329 -14.74 -15.56 23.39
C GLU A 329 -13.34 -16.00 22.94
N ARG A 330 -13.17 -17.31 22.74
CA ARG A 330 -11.91 -18.00 22.41
C ARG A 330 -11.41 -17.78 20.97
N ALA A 331 -11.96 -16.84 20.23
CA ALA A 331 -11.62 -16.67 18.82
C ALA A 331 -10.52 -15.59 18.65
N PRO A 332 -9.42 -15.91 17.95
CA PRO A 332 -8.29 -15.00 17.80
C PRO A 332 -8.62 -13.83 16.87
N LEU A 333 -8.14 -12.64 17.21
CA LEU A 333 -8.13 -11.48 16.31
C LEU A 333 -7.27 -11.78 15.09
N ARG A 334 -7.69 -11.33 13.90
CA ARG A 334 -6.88 -11.45 12.67
C ARG A 334 -6.64 -10.10 12.01
N ILE A 335 -5.41 -9.88 11.53
CA ILE A 335 -5.12 -8.73 10.67
C ILE A 335 -5.45 -9.12 9.23
N LEU A 336 -6.40 -8.42 8.62
CA LEU A 336 -6.81 -8.66 7.24
C LEU A 336 -6.01 -7.84 6.24
N GLY A 337 -5.58 -6.64 6.61
CA GLY A 337 -4.85 -5.73 5.74
C GLY A 337 -4.39 -4.47 6.46
N TYR A 338 -3.46 -3.74 5.85
CA TYR A 338 -2.92 -2.48 6.35
C TYR A 338 -2.84 -1.47 5.20
N ALA A 339 -3.49 -0.32 5.38
CA ALA A 339 -3.49 0.82 4.47
C ALA A 339 -2.41 1.79 4.95
N GLU A 340 -1.25 1.74 4.31
CA GLU A 340 -0.03 2.37 4.84
C GLU A 340 0.02 3.88 4.62
N GLU A 341 -0.71 4.44 3.67
CA GLU A 341 -0.75 5.90 3.44
C GLU A 341 -1.74 6.60 4.38
N ASN A 342 -2.75 5.87 4.87
CA ASN A 342 -3.73 6.35 5.86
C ASN A 342 -3.48 5.82 7.29
N ASN A 343 -2.47 4.95 7.47
CA ASN A 343 -2.13 4.27 8.73
C ASN A 343 -3.30 3.48 9.37
N VAL A 344 -4.13 2.87 8.54
CA VAL A 344 -5.34 2.15 8.96
C VAL A 344 -5.12 0.65 8.90
N VAL A 345 -5.52 -0.07 9.95
CA VAL A 345 -5.52 -1.53 9.97
C VAL A 345 -6.94 -2.08 9.89
N PHE A 346 -7.11 -3.18 9.15
CA PHE A 346 -8.34 -3.95 9.07
C PHE A 346 -8.20 -5.17 9.97
N LEU A 347 -9.05 -5.27 10.99
CA LEU A 347 -9.07 -6.38 11.93
C LEU A 347 -10.36 -7.17 11.81
N SER A 348 -10.26 -8.49 11.79
CA SER A 348 -11.40 -9.39 11.94
C SER A 348 -11.55 -9.85 13.38
N THR A 349 -12.79 -9.87 13.84
CA THR A 349 -13.24 -10.43 15.11
C THR A 349 -14.46 -11.32 14.86
N VAL A 350 -14.95 -12.03 15.87
CA VAL A 350 -16.22 -12.76 15.76
C VAL A 350 -17.44 -11.87 15.49
N HIS A 351 -17.35 -10.58 15.80
CA HIS A 351 -18.44 -9.63 15.56
C HIS A 351 -18.40 -9.04 14.15
N GLY A 352 -17.30 -9.23 13.42
CA GLY A 352 -17.10 -8.71 12.07
C GLY A 352 -15.76 -7.99 11.91
N VAL A 353 -15.67 -7.22 10.82
CA VAL A 353 -14.46 -6.50 10.39
C VAL A 353 -14.52 -5.05 10.82
N PHE A 354 -13.45 -4.62 11.47
CA PHE A 354 -13.25 -3.27 11.97
C PHE A 354 -12.08 -2.61 11.26
N MET A 355 -12.28 -1.36 10.89
CA MET A 355 -11.25 -0.45 10.41
C MET A 355 -10.80 0.41 11.60
N ILE A 356 -9.52 0.33 11.95
CA ILE A 356 -8.95 1.04 13.11
C ILE A 356 -7.84 1.95 12.64
N GLN A 357 -7.94 3.23 13.03
CA GLN A 357 -6.89 4.21 12.78
C GLN A 357 -5.76 4.04 13.82
N LEU A 358 -4.53 3.82 13.36
CA LEU A 358 -3.38 3.63 14.25
C LEU A 358 -2.72 4.96 14.66
N ASP A 359 -3.00 6.04 13.93
CA ASP A 359 -2.45 7.37 14.24
C ASP A 359 -2.73 7.78 15.69
N PRO A 360 -1.74 8.23 16.46
CA PRO A 360 -1.90 8.65 17.85
C PRO A 360 -2.98 9.71 18.06
N LEU A 361 -3.14 10.62 17.10
CA LEU A 361 -4.10 11.73 17.16
C LEU A 361 -5.54 11.31 16.83
N GLN A 362 -5.72 10.11 16.25
CA GLN A 362 -7.02 9.63 15.78
C GLN A 362 -7.33 8.21 16.25
N SER A 363 -6.63 7.72 17.26
CA SER A 363 -6.66 6.30 17.67
C SER A 363 -8.00 5.78 18.19
N ASN A 364 -8.96 6.69 18.42
CA ASN A 364 -10.30 6.34 18.85
C ASN A 364 -11.26 6.17 17.65
N ASN A 365 -10.79 6.40 16.43
CA ASN A 365 -11.58 6.24 15.22
C ASN A 365 -11.65 4.77 14.83
N VAL A 366 -12.79 4.16 15.12
CA VAL A 366 -13.14 2.79 14.74
C VAL A 366 -14.36 2.83 13.84
N VAL A 367 -14.30 2.14 12.71
CA VAL A 367 -15.44 1.98 11.80
C VAL A 367 -15.74 0.50 11.62
N PHE A 368 -16.99 0.11 11.85
CA PHE A 368 -17.47 -1.23 11.53
C PHE A 368 -17.78 -1.31 10.03
N LEU A 369 -17.22 -2.29 9.33
CA LEU A 369 -17.40 -2.46 7.89
C LEU A 369 -18.46 -3.49 7.55
N SER A 370 -18.32 -4.71 8.08
CA SER A 370 -19.20 -5.82 7.73
C SER A 370 -19.12 -6.96 8.73
N THR A 371 -20.17 -7.76 8.79
CA THR A 371 -20.15 -9.06 9.44
C THR A 371 -19.59 -10.09 8.45
N VAL A 372 -18.54 -10.82 8.82
CA VAL A 372 -17.99 -11.90 8.00
C VAL A 372 -18.39 -13.23 8.63
N LEU A 373 -19.08 -14.08 7.85
CA LEU A 373 -19.36 -15.47 8.22
C LEU A 373 -18.31 -16.37 7.55
N GLY A 374 -17.50 -17.08 8.35
CA GLY A 374 -16.49 -18.02 7.86
C GLY A 374 -15.06 -17.49 7.85
N VAL A 375 -14.21 -18.01 6.95
CA VAL A 375 -12.78 -17.63 6.86
C VAL A 375 -12.70 -16.19 6.32
N SER A 376 -12.07 -15.29 7.08
CA SER A 376 -11.92 -13.90 6.67
C SER A 376 -10.85 -13.77 5.57
N PRO A 377 -11.20 -13.26 4.38
CA PRO A 377 -10.24 -13.04 3.30
C PRO A 377 -9.26 -11.92 3.65
N LEU A 378 -8.09 -11.90 3.00
CA LEU A 378 -7.17 -10.77 3.08
C LEU A 378 -7.77 -9.55 2.36
N TYR A 379 -7.59 -8.39 2.97
CA TYR A 379 -7.99 -7.09 2.43
C TYR A 379 -6.75 -6.43 1.84
N TYR A 380 -6.87 -5.98 0.60
CA TYR A 380 -5.81 -5.24 -0.12
C TYR A 380 -6.28 -3.80 -0.26
N PRO A 381 -5.87 -2.90 0.66
CA PRO A 381 -6.38 -1.53 0.68
C PRO A 381 -6.00 -0.76 -0.57
N PHE A 382 -6.98 -0.11 -1.18
CA PHE A 382 -6.80 0.65 -2.40
C PHE A 382 -6.86 2.15 -2.10
N GLU A 383 -5.68 2.73 -1.93
CA GLU A 383 -5.48 4.14 -1.67
C GLU A 383 -5.15 4.84 -2.99
N SER A 384 -6.10 5.61 -3.50
CA SER A 384 -5.99 6.20 -4.84
C SER A 384 -6.76 7.49 -4.97
N LEU A 385 -6.25 8.37 -5.83
CA LEU A 385 -6.96 9.58 -6.25
C LEU A 385 -7.93 9.20 -7.36
N TYR A 386 -9.21 9.19 -7.03
CA TYR A 386 -10.24 8.94 -8.02
C TYR A 386 -10.39 10.19 -8.89
N SER A 387 -10.11 10.08 -10.19
CA SER A 387 -10.17 11.21 -11.13
C SER A 387 -11.07 11.01 -12.35
N SER A 388 -11.83 9.91 -12.44
CA SER A 388 -12.68 9.62 -13.59
C SER A 388 -14.13 10.03 -13.31
N TRP A 389 -14.66 11.00 -14.06
CA TRP A 389 -16.06 11.45 -14.01
C TRP A 389 -16.59 11.76 -15.40
#